data_AF-A3V1X0-F1
#
_entry.id   AF-A3V1X0-F1
#
_cell.length_a   1.000
_cell.length_b   1.000
_cell.length_c   1.000
_cell.angle_alpha   90.00
_cell.angle_beta   90.00
_cell.angle_gamma   90.00
#
_symmetry.space_group_name_H-M   'P 1'
#
loop_
_entity.id
_entity.type
_entity.pdbx_description
1 polymer ?
#
loop_
_entity_poly.entity_id
_entity_poly.type
_entity_poly.pdbx_seq_one_letter_code
_entity_poly.pdbx_strand_id
1 'polypeptide(L)'
;MQRHEDILSPEKARAFNPFLCAISDKLKALIVEVQKQVSGYEAYYKTRERVRRPADQITFERTIEAILCDLCAVTLEPQHNSLHLPLSNKILRAKSRYKGIALGKTLPDILNILSAPEMDFVVVEKGHSNFKIVDEDLNMAFAGGRQTILRAGQKLLSRIERFEITKDDLGHASEEEVLVLRAPKRHAASIAEYEEYEDNQAT
;
A
#
# COMPACT_ATOMS: atom_id res chain seq x y z
N MET A 1 40.80 -10.13 4.73
CA MET A 1 39.97 -9.76 3.55
C MET A 1 38.57 -10.26 3.81
N GLN A 2 37.73 -9.43 4.42
CA GLN A 2 36.32 -9.73 4.66
C GLN A 2 35.63 -9.74 3.30
N ARG A 3 35.00 -10.87 2.93
CA ARG A 3 34.11 -10.93 1.77
C ARG A 3 32.94 -10.00 2.08
N HIS A 4 32.70 -9.04 1.19
CA HIS A 4 31.43 -8.35 1.12
C HIS A 4 30.37 -9.41 0.84
N GLU A 5 29.69 -9.88 1.88
CA GLU A 5 28.44 -10.61 1.71
C GLU A 5 27.44 -9.64 1.08
N ASP A 6 26.89 -10.08 -0.05
CA ASP A 6 25.87 -9.40 -0.83
C ASP A 6 24.73 -8.86 0.06
N ILE A 7 24.63 -7.54 0.20
CA ILE A 7 23.57 -6.81 0.93
C ILE A 7 22.20 -6.86 0.19
N LEU A 8 22.06 -7.70 -0.83
CA LEU A 8 20.82 -7.84 -1.59
C LEU A 8 20.32 -9.28 -1.50
N SER A 9 19.85 -9.67 -0.30
CA SER A 9 18.79 -10.68 -0.28
C SER A 9 17.69 -10.19 -1.22
N PRO A 10 17.24 -10.97 -2.22
CA PRO A 10 16.15 -10.55 -3.08
C PRO A 10 14.99 -10.23 -2.16
N GLU A 11 14.55 -8.97 -2.18
CA GLU A 11 13.52 -8.51 -1.26
C GLU A 11 12.33 -9.42 -1.38
N LYS A 12 11.97 -10.07 -0.27
CA LYS A 12 10.76 -10.89 -0.19
C LYS A 12 9.58 -9.95 0.01
N ALA A 13 9.42 -9.02 -0.93
CA ALA A 13 8.35 -8.05 -0.92
C ALA A 13 7.08 -8.73 -1.41
N ARG A 14 6.01 -8.69 -0.61
CA ARG A 14 4.68 -9.12 -1.04
C ARG A 14 3.93 -7.94 -1.64
N ALA A 15 3.01 -8.21 -2.57
CA ALA A 15 2.13 -7.17 -3.10
C ALA A 15 1.25 -6.58 -1.99
N PHE A 16 1.11 -5.25 -1.98
CA PHE A 16 0.22 -4.55 -1.05
C PHE A 16 -1.21 -5.07 -1.15
N ASN A 17 -1.80 -5.44 0.00
CA ASN A 17 -3.20 -5.84 0.13
C ASN A 17 -4.04 -4.68 0.71
N PRO A 18 -4.84 -3.98 -0.12
CA PRO A 18 -5.66 -2.86 0.34
C PRO A 18 -6.88 -3.27 1.18
N PHE A 19 -7.17 -4.57 1.29
CA PHE A 19 -8.35 -5.08 1.97
C PHE A 19 -8.10 -5.45 3.43
N LEU A 20 -6.85 -5.49 3.90
CA LEU A 20 -6.57 -5.77 5.31
C LEU A 20 -7.13 -4.66 6.22
N CYS A 21 -7.67 -5.07 7.37
CA CYS A 21 -8.26 -4.18 8.35
C CYS A 21 -8.01 -4.67 9.78
N ALA A 22 -8.22 -3.77 10.75
CA ALA A 22 -8.09 -4.08 12.16
C ALA A 22 -9.40 -4.70 12.67
N ILE A 23 -9.35 -5.92 13.22
CA ILE A 23 -10.53 -6.56 13.82
C ILE A 23 -10.55 -6.44 15.34
N SER A 24 -9.39 -6.49 16.00
CA SER A 24 -9.31 -6.38 17.45
C SER A 24 -9.26 -4.93 17.94
N ASP A 25 -9.70 -4.71 19.18
CA ASP A 25 -9.75 -3.38 19.78
C ASP A 25 -8.35 -2.77 19.97
N LYS A 26 -7.33 -3.58 20.25
CA LYS A 26 -5.96 -3.11 20.42
C LYS A 26 -5.34 -2.64 19.09
N LEU A 27 -5.57 -3.35 17.98
CA LEU A 27 -5.11 -2.88 16.68
C LEU A 27 -5.90 -1.65 16.23
N LYS A 28 -7.22 -1.61 16.44
CA LYS A 28 -8.04 -0.41 16.20
C LYS A 28 -7.54 0.80 16.99
N ALA A 29 -7.16 0.61 18.26
CA ALA A 29 -6.61 1.67 19.09
C ALA A 29 -5.27 2.21 18.53
N LEU A 30 -4.39 1.33 18.06
CA LEU A 30 -3.16 1.71 17.35
C LEU A 30 -3.48 2.53 16.10
N ILE A 31 -4.41 2.07 15.26
CA ILE A 31 -4.81 2.79 14.03
C ILE A 31 -5.34 4.19 14.36
N VAL A 32 -6.22 4.31 15.37
CA VAL A 32 -6.75 5.60 15.84
C VAL A 32 -5.63 6.50 16.37
N GLU A 33 -4.64 5.95 17.09
CA GLU A 33 -3.47 6.72 17.53
C GLU A 33 -2.72 7.31 16.33
N VAL A 34 -2.43 6.50 15.30
CA VAL A 34 -1.72 6.96 14.11
C VAL A 34 -2.54 7.98 13.32
N GLN A 35 -3.84 7.75 13.13
CA GLN A 35 -4.73 8.70 12.45
C GLN A 35 -4.77 10.07 13.16
N LYS A 36 -4.76 10.09 14.50
CA LYS A 36 -4.65 11.33 15.28
C LYS A 36 -3.30 12.02 15.08
N GLN A 37 -2.20 11.28 15.08
CA GLN A 37 -0.88 11.84 14.82
C GLN A 37 -0.75 12.42 13.41
N VAL A 38 -1.26 11.71 12.39
CA VAL A 38 -1.32 12.21 11.01
C VAL A 38 -2.15 13.49 10.95
N SER A 39 -3.33 13.52 11.57
CA SER A 39 -4.16 14.73 11.60
C SER A 39 -3.47 15.90 12.31
N GLY A 40 -2.73 15.63 13.39
CA GLY A 40 -1.91 16.62 14.09
C GLY A 40 -0.75 17.13 13.24
N TYR A 41 -0.08 16.25 12.51
CA TYR A 41 0.97 16.61 11.54
C TYR A 41 0.42 17.56 10.47
N GLU A 42 -0.71 17.21 9.86
CA GLU A 42 -1.33 18.06 8.84
C GLU A 42 -1.73 19.44 9.38
N ALA A 43 -2.25 19.51 10.61
CA ALA A 43 -2.63 20.76 11.26
C ALA A 43 -1.40 21.64 11.55
N TYR A 44 -0.30 21.04 12.02
CA TYR A 44 0.93 21.75 12.35
C TYR A 44 1.64 22.29 11.10
N TYR A 45 1.84 21.43 10.09
CA TYR A 45 2.52 21.80 8.84
C TYR A 45 1.59 22.45 7.81
N LYS A 46 0.29 22.59 8.10
CA LYS A 46 -0.73 23.16 7.21
C LYS A 46 -0.70 22.54 5.82
N THR A 47 -0.55 21.22 5.74
CA THR A 47 -0.40 20.49 4.46
C THR A 47 -1.66 20.52 3.59
N ARG A 48 -2.80 21.00 4.12
CA ARG A 48 -4.08 21.09 3.42
C ARG A 48 -4.72 22.46 3.61
N GLU A 49 -5.20 23.04 2.51
CA GLU A 49 -5.92 24.32 2.51
C GLU A 49 -7.40 24.18 2.89
N ARG A 50 -7.99 22.99 2.71
CA ARG A 50 -9.43 22.75 2.87
C ARG A 50 -9.69 21.55 3.77
N VAL A 51 -10.73 21.62 4.58
CA VAL A 51 -11.23 20.49 5.37
C VAL A 51 -11.62 19.33 4.44
N ARG A 52 -11.38 18.09 4.88
CA ARG A 52 -11.74 16.89 4.12
C ARG A 52 -13.26 16.74 4.11
N ARG A 53 -13.86 16.38 2.97
CA ARG A 53 -15.30 16.04 2.93
C ARG A 53 -15.51 14.72 3.70
N PRO A 54 -16.71 14.44 4.24
CA PRO A 54 -16.94 13.21 4.99
C PRO A 54 -16.56 11.93 4.23
N ALA A 55 -16.91 11.82 2.95
CA ALA A 55 -16.54 10.66 2.12
C ALA A 55 -15.03 10.55 1.87
N ASP A 56 -14.35 11.69 1.68
CA ASP A 56 -12.89 11.73 1.51
C ASP A 56 -12.16 11.38 2.82
N GLN A 57 -12.76 11.72 3.98
CA GLN A 57 -12.25 11.37 5.30
C GLN A 57 -12.29 9.85 5.53
N ILE A 58 -13.40 9.19 5.20
CA ILE A 58 -13.53 7.73 5.28
C ILE A 58 -12.46 7.05 4.42
N THR A 59 -12.29 7.50 3.17
CA THR A 59 -11.27 6.96 2.25
C THR A 59 -9.85 7.15 2.82
N PHE A 60 -9.58 8.31 3.39
CA PHE A 60 -8.28 8.64 3.97
C PHE A 60 -7.95 7.75 5.18
N GLU A 61 -8.90 7.61 6.11
CA GLU A 61 -8.78 6.76 7.30
C GLU A 61 -8.60 5.29 6.92
N ARG A 62 -9.39 4.81 5.95
CA ARG A 62 -9.28 3.45 5.42
C ARG A 62 -7.95 3.19 4.73
N THR A 63 -7.40 4.18 4.03
CA THR A 63 -6.08 4.06 3.39
C THR A 63 -4.97 3.91 4.43
N ILE A 64 -4.99 4.73 5.49
CA ILE A 64 -4.04 4.62 6.60
C ILE A 64 -4.16 3.26 7.26
N GLU A 65 -5.39 2.82 7.55
CA GLU A 65 -5.65 1.51 8.17
C GLU A 65 -5.07 0.37 7.33
N ALA A 66 -5.35 0.33 6.02
CA ALA A 66 -4.89 -0.74 5.15
C ALA A 66 -3.35 -0.80 5.07
N ILE A 67 -2.67 0.35 4.95
CA ILE A 67 -1.19 0.41 4.93
C ILE A 67 -0.62 -0.16 6.23
N LEU A 68 -1.14 0.28 7.37
CA LEU A 68 -0.63 -0.14 8.67
C LEU A 68 -0.93 -1.61 8.95
N CYS A 69 -2.14 -2.09 8.62
CA CYS A 69 -2.52 -3.49 8.80
C CYS A 69 -1.65 -4.41 7.93
N ASP A 70 -1.40 -4.04 6.67
CA ASP A 70 -0.55 -4.84 5.77
C ASP A 70 0.92 -4.83 6.20
N LEU A 71 1.40 -3.71 6.76
CA LEU A 71 2.75 -3.64 7.34
C LEU A 71 2.85 -4.45 8.64
N CYS A 72 1.83 -4.45 9.49
CA CYS A 72 1.76 -5.35 10.64
C CYS A 72 1.81 -6.81 10.17
N ALA A 73 0.98 -7.17 9.19
CA ALA A 73 0.94 -8.52 8.63
C ALA A 73 2.33 -8.97 8.14
N VAL A 74 2.98 -8.16 7.32
CA VAL A 74 4.29 -8.50 6.76
C VAL A 74 5.38 -8.54 7.82
N THR A 75 5.33 -7.68 8.84
CA THR A 75 6.30 -7.68 9.95
C THR A 75 6.18 -8.94 10.80
N LEU A 76 4.97 -9.49 10.92
CA LEU A 76 4.68 -10.71 11.66
C LEU A 76 4.89 -11.98 10.82
N GLU A 77 5.19 -11.86 9.52
CA GLU A 77 5.44 -13.00 8.63
C GLU A 77 6.92 -13.40 8.63
N PRO A 78 7.24 -14.71 8.68
CA PRO A 78 8.63 -15.16 8.59
C PRO A 78 9.18 -15.12 7.15
N GLN A 79 8.30 -15.08 6.16
CA GLN A 79 8.66 -15.21 4.75
C GLN A 79 8.80 -13.87 4.03
N HIS A 80 8.12 -12.83 4.49
CA HIS A 80 8.14 -11.51 3.87
C HIS A 80 8.50 -10.49 4.94
N ASN A 81 9.11 -9.38 4.55
CA ASN A 81 9.46 -8.30 5.48
C ASN A 81 9.14 -6.91 4.94
N SER A 82 8.54 -6.85 3.76
CA SER A 82 8.32 -5.63 3.01
C SER A 82 7.14 -5.79 2.06
N LEU A 83 6.54 -4.65 1.70
CA LEU A 83 5.46 -4.59 0.74
C LEU A 83 5.95 -3.90 -0.52
N HIS A 84 5.47 -4.31 -1.70
CA HIS A 84 5.64 -3.52 -2.91
C HIS A 84 4.29 -3.01 -3.41
N LEU A 85 4.27 -1.78 -3.93
CA LEU A 85 3.09 -1.19 -4.53
C LEU A 85 3.41 -0.28 -5.73
N PRO A 86 2.49 -0.19 -6.70
CA PRO A 86 2.58 0.76 -7.79
C PRO A 86 2.16 2.17 -7.33
N LEU A 87 3.05 3.16 -7.45
CA LEU A 87 2.73 4.58 -7.25
C LEU A 87 2.44 5.36 -8.54
N SER A 88 2.33 4.69 -9.69
CA SER A 88 2.10 5.38 -10.95
C SER A 88 0.67 5.95 -11.02
N ASN A 89 0.53 7.20 -11.45
CA ASN A 89 -0.79 7.85 -11.60
C ASN A 89 -1.72 7.09 -12.56
N LYS A 90 -1.17 6.37 -13.54
CA LYS A 90 -1.94 5.48 -14.44
C LYS A 90 -2.66 4.38 -13.67
N ILE A 91 -1.99 3.77 -12.69
CA ILE A 91 -2.56 2.70 -11.85
C ILE A 91 -3.42 3.30 -10.74
N LEU A 92 -2.98 4.38 -10.08
CA LEU A 92 -3.71 4.99 -8.97
C LEU A 92 -5.04 5.66 -9.39
N ARG A 93 -5.16 6.17 -10.62
CA ARG A 93 -6.41 6.77 -11.14
C ARG A 93 -7.38 5.79 -11.79
N ALA A 94 -6.93 4.58 -12.15
CA ALA A 94 -7.83 3.57 -12.69
C ALA A 94 -8.89 3.21 -11.64
N LYS A 95 -10.17 3.40 -11.98
CA LYS A 95 -11.31 2.94 -11.19
C LYS A 95 -11.52 1.46 -11.52
N SER A 96 -11.65 0.60 -10.51
CA SER A 96 -11.99 -0.80 -10.70
C SER A 96 -12.71 -1.31 -9.46
N ARG A 97 -13.75 -2.14 -9.62
CA ARG A 97 -14.46 -2.79 -8.50
C ARG A 97 -13.53 -3.66 -7.66
N TYR A 98 -12.60 -4.34 -8.32
CA TYR A 98 -11.59 -5.22 -7.70
C TYR A 98 -10.41 -4.46 -7.05
N LYS A 99 -10.41 -3.13 -7.10
CA LYS A 99 -9.35 -2.30 -6.53
C LYS A 99 -9.82 -1.71 -5.21
N GLY A 100 -9.18 -2.13 -4.12
CA GLY A 100 -9.53 -1.63 -2.79
C GLY A 100 -9.41 -0.10 -2.68
N ILE A 101 -10.31 0.50 -1.91
CA ILE A 101 -10.47 1.96 -1.74
C ILE A 101 -9.16 2.63 -1.28
N ALA A 102 -8.28 1.88 -0.59
CA ALA A 102 -6.97 2.34 -0.13
C ALA A 102 -5.97 2.67 -1.27
N LEU A 103 -6.17 2.16 -2.50
CA LEU A 103 -5.30 2.45 -3.64
C LEU A 103 -5.73 3.73 -4.40
N GLY A 104 -5.71 4.87 -3.71
CA GLY A 104 -6.15 6.16 -4.24
C GLY A 104 -5.03 7.11 -4.66
N LYS A 105 -5.41 8.23 -5.30
CA LYS A 105 -4.49 9.33 -5.67
C LYS A 105 -3.81 10.00 -4.47
N THR A 106 -4.38 9.86 -3.28
CA THR A 106 -3.88 10.43 -2.02
C THR A 106 -2.82 9.55 -1.35
N LEU A 107 -2.62 8.34 -1.86
CA LEU A 107 -1.68 7.38 -1.30
C LEU A 107 -0.24 7.92 -1.22
N PRO A 108 0.33 8.58 -2.26
CA PRO A 108 1.66 9.16 -2.15
C PRO A 108 1.79 10.21 -1.05
N ASP A 109 0.77 11.07 -0.88
CA ASP A 109 0.78 12.13 0.14
C ASP A 109 0.70 11.53 1.56
N ILE A 110 -0.13 10.50 1.75
CA ILE A 110 -0.22 9.76 3.01
C ILE A 110 1.14 9.10 3.33
N LEU A 111 1.78 8.46 2.35
CA LEU A 111 3.09 7.84 2.54
C LEU A 111 4.15 8.87 2.92
N ASN A 112 4.15 10.06 2.30
CA ASN A 112 5.08 11.13 2.67
C ASN A 112 4.92 11.55 4.14
N ILE A 113 3.69 11.64 4.64
CA ILE A 113 3.44 11.98 6.05
C ILE A 113 3.88 10.83 6.95
N LEU A 114 3.50 9.59 6.65
CA LEU A 114 3.83 8.41 7.46
C LEU A 114 5.35 8.13 7.51
N SER A 115 6.08 8.54 6.48
CA SER A 115 7.54 8.43 6.39
C SER A 115 8.30 9.67 6.83
N ALA A 116 7.62 10.73 7.27
CA ALA A 116 8.29 11.91 7.79
C ALA A 116 9.17 11.53 9.00
N PRO A 117 10.35 12.14 9.22
CA PRO A 117 11.25 11.77 10.30
C PRO A 117 10.61 11.76 11.70
N GLU A 118 9.65 12.65 11.96
CA GLU A 118 8.93 12.74 13.24
C GLU A 118 7.82 11.69 13.38
N MET A 119 7.36 11.15 12.25
CA MET A 119 6.31 10.14 12.17
C MET A 119 6.89 8.73 12.15
N ASP A 120 7.89 8.44 11.31
CA ASP A 120 8.63 7.16 11.22
C ASP A 120 7.77 5.90 11.40
N PHE A 121 6.55 5.91 10.85
CA PHE A 121 5.68 4.74 10.84
C PHE A 121 5.95 3.86 9.63
N VAL A 122 6.40 4.44 8.52
CA VAL A 122 6.66 3.75 7.26
C VAL A 122 7.99 4.20 6.68
N VAL A 123 8.82 3.25 6.28
CA VAL A 123 10.01 3.51 5.47
C VAL A 123 9.65 3.26 4.01
N VAL A 124 9.86 4.27 3.15
CA VAL A 124 9.54 4.21 1.73
C VAL A 124 10.82 4.19 0.92
N GLU A 125 11.07 3.09 0.21
CA GLU A 125 12.10 3.02 -0.83
C GLU A 125 11.42 3.22 -2.19
N LYS A 126 11.62 4.39 -2.80
CA LYS A 126 10.95 4.72 -4.08
C LYS A 126 11.41 3.77 -5.17
N GLY A 127 10.44 3.29 -5.94
CA GLY A 127 10.73 2.54 -7.15
C GLY A 127 11.37 3.42 -8.21
N HIS A 128 12.27 2.84 -9.01
CA HIS A 128 12.95 3.52 -10.11
C HIS A 128 12.67 2.77 -11.41
N SER A 129 12.33 3.51 -12.46
CA SER A 129 12.26 2.96 -13.82
C SER A 129 13.63 3.15 -14.46
N ASN A 130 14.24 2.04 -14.91
CA ASN A 130 15.49 2.09 -15.64
C ASN A 130 15.18 2.23 -17.13
N PHE A 131 15.82 3.22 -17.75
CA PHE A 131 15.80 3.40 -19.20
C PHE A 131 17.20 3.17 -19.74
N LYS A 132 17.31 2.52 -20.89
CA LYS A 132 18.58 2.33 -21.60
C LYS A 132 18.51 3.05 -22.94
N ILE A 133 19.61 3.68 -23.31
CA ILE A 133 19.79 4.25 -24.64
C ILE A 133 19.97 3.08 -25.61
N VAL A 134 19.21 3.07 -26.70
CA VAL A 134 19.15 1.94 -27.65
C VAL A 134 19.82 2.25 -28.98
N ASP A 135 20.09 3.52 -29.29
CA ASP A 135 20.73 3.93 -30.55
C ASP A 135 21.58 5.20 -30.43
N GLU A 136 22.28 5.51 -31.53
CA GLU A 136 23.13 6.70 -31.70
C GLU A 136 22.35 8.01 -31.71
N ASP A 137 21.02 7.94 -31.94
CA ASP A 137 20.08 9.06 -31.87
C ASP A 137 19.59 9.34 -30.44
N LEU A 138 20.18 8.69 -29.42
CA LEU A 138 19.84 8.81 -27.99
C LEU A 138 18.40 8.38 -27.65
N ASN A 139 17.77 7.53 -28.47
CA ASN A 139 16.44 7.02 -28.15
C ASN A 139 16.49 6.13 -26.90
N MET A 140 15.55 6.35 -25.99
CA MET A 140 15.47 5.64 -24.71
C MET A 140 14.39 4.55 -24.76
N ALA A 141 14.74 3.30 -24.48
CA ALA A 141 13.77 2.23 -24.21
C ALA A 141 13.70 1.90 -22.73
N PHE A 142 12.50 1.52 -22.30
CA PHE A 142 12.26 0.98 -20.96
C PHE A 142 13.04 -0.34 -20.78
N ALA A 143 13.93 -0.38 -19.80
CA ALA A 143 14.81 -1.50 -19.52
C ALA A 143 14.41 -2.28 -18.25
N GLY A 144 13.21 -2.03 -17.72
CA GLY A 144 12.71 -2.58 -16.47
C GLY A 144 12.55 -1.52 -15.39
N GLY A 145 11.93 -1.88 -14.26
CA GLY A 145 11.76 -0.98 -13.14
C GLY A 145 11.55 -1.73 -11.83
N ARG A 146 12.03 -1.15 -10.73
CA ARG A 146 11.74 -1.62 -9.37
C ARG A 146 10.50 -0.89 -8.87
N GLN A 147 9.54 -1.61 -8.31
CA GLN A 147 8.36 -0.97 -7.70
C GLN A 147 8.76 -0.31 -6.37
N THR A 148 7.91 0.60 -5.88
CA THR A 148 8.11 1.22 -4.56
C THR A 148 7.92 0.18 -3.48
N ILE A 149 8.80 0.21 -2.49
CA ILE A 149 8.81 -0.74 -1.38
C ILE A 149 8.54 -0.01 -0.07
N LEU A 150 7.70 -0.62 0.76
CA LEU A 150 7.37 -0.16 2.09
C LEU A 150 7.88 -1.14 3.13
N ARG A 151 8.40 -0.60 4.23
CA ARG A 151 8.76 -1.35 5.43
C ARG A 151 8.19 -0.65 6.65
N ALA A 152 8.00 -1.39 7.74
CA ALA A 152 7.61 -0.79 9.01
C ALA A 152 8.75 0.11 9.53
N GLY A 153 8.43 1.36 9.86
CA GLY A 153 9.35 2.26 10.56
C GLY A 153 9.45 1.92 12.05
N GLN A 154 10.44 2.50 12.75
CA GLN A 154 10.71 2.13 14.14
C GLN A 154 9.54 2.45 15.06
N LYS A 155 8.80 3.53 14.77
CA LYS A 155 7.62 3.89 15.56
C LYS A 155 6.51 2.85 15.40
N LEU A 156 6.31 2.29 14.21
CA LEU A 156 5.34 1.22 14.01
C LEU A 156 5.77 -0.07 14.71
N LEU A 157 7.05 -0.45 14.61
CA LEU A 157 7.59 -1.63 15.30
C LEU A 157 7.40 -1.52 16.82
N SER A 158 7.73 -0.36 17.41
CA SER A 158 7.49 -0.08 18.83
C SER A 158 6.01 -0.18 19.22
N ARG A 159 5.09 0.19 18.32
CA ARG A 159 3.65 0.09 18.56
C ARG A 159 3.14 -1.35 18.44
N ILE A 160 3.66 -2.13 17.51
CA ILE A 160 3.37 -3.56 17.39
C ILE A 160 3.73 -4.27 18.70
N GLU A 161 4.91 -4.00 19.26
CA GLU A 161 5.33 -4.56 20.55
C GLU A 161 4.49 -4.05 21.71
N ARG A 162 4.29 -2.73 21.82
CA ARG A 162 3.55 -2.11 22.94
C ARG A 162 2.09 -2.57 23.01
N PHE A 163 1.43 -2.73 21.87
CA PHE A 163 0.04 -3.19 21.80
C PHE A 163 -0.05 -4.71 21.69
N GLU A 164 1.08 -5.43 21.71
CA GLU A 164 1.14 -6.89 21.57
C GLU A 164 0.38 -7.40 20.34
N ILE A 165 0.54 -6.73 19.20
CA ILE A 165 -0.19 -7.05 17.97
C ILE A 165 0.26 -8.40 17.43
N THR A 166 -0.71 -9.26 17.13
CA THR A 166 -0.54 -10.59 16.52
C THR A 166 -1.31 -10.68 15.22
N LYS A 167 -1.17 -11.81 14.52
CA LYS A 167 -1.89 -12.04 13.25
C LYS A 167 -3.40 -12.13 13.43
N ASP A 168 -3.85 -12.56 14.60
CA ASP A 168 -5.28 -12.72 14.92
C ASP A 168 -5.99 -11.37 15.11
N ASP A 169 -5.24 -10.27 15.11
CA ASP A 169 -5.77 -8.91 15.18
C ASP A 169 -6.15 -8.33 13.81
N LEU A 170 -5.72 -9.01 12.74
CA LEU A 170 -5.91 -8.62 11.35
C LEU A 170 -7.10 -9.38 10.76
N GLY A 171 -7.87 -8.69 9.93
CA GLY A 171 -8.93 -9.28 9.13
C GLY A 171 -9.01 -8.66 7.75
N HIS A 172 -10.11 -8.94 7.08
CA HIS A 172 -10.40 -8.45 5.73
C HIS A 172 -11.64 -7.56 5.77
N ALA A 173 -11.60 -6.44 5.06
CA ALA A 173 -12.74 -5.55 4.92
C ALA A 173 -13.86 -6.22 4.12
N SER A 174 -15.11 -5.93 4.49
CA SER A 174 -16.30 -6.45 3.81
C SER A 174 -16.44 -6.00 2.35
N GLU A 175 -15.69 -4.96 1.96
CA GLU A 175 -15.63 -4.44 0.59
C GLU A 175 -14.73 -5.29 -0.34
N GLU A 176 -14.06 -6.32 0.18
CA GLU A 176 -13.27 -7.24 -0.66
C GLU A 176 -14.19 -8.07 -1.56
N GLU A 177 -14.17 -7.78 -2.86
CA GLU A 177 -14.83 -8.59 -3.86
C GLU A 177 -14.00 -9.85 -4.13
N VAL A 178 -14.32 -10.93 -3.41
CA VAL A 178 -13.57 -12.21 -3.44
C VAL A 178 -13.72 -12.95 -4.79
N LEU A 179 -14.78 -12.65 -5.55
CA LEU A 179 -15.05 -13.23 -6.86
C LEU A 179 -14.59 -12.30 -7.98
N VAL A 180 -13.56 -12.70 -8.73
CA VAL A 180 -13.05 -11.92 -9.86
C VAL A 180 -13.58 -12.50 -11.17
N LEU A 181 -14.51 -11.79 -11.82
CA LEU A 181 -15.01 -12.17 -13.14
C LEU A 181 -14.00 -11.77 -14.21
N ARG A 182 -13.62 -12.74 -15.04
CA ARG A 182 -12.76 -12.53 -16.21
C ARG A 182 -13.54 -12.79 -17.47
N ALA A 183 -13.35 -11.93 -18.46
CA ALA A 183 -13.91 -12.10 -19.78
C ALA A 183 -13.47 -13.43 -20.43
N PRO A 184 -14.17 -13.92 -21.46
CA PRO A 184 -13.72 -15.07 -22.21
C PRO A 184 -12.32 -14.84 -22.80
N LYS A 185 -11.42 -15.82 -22.67
CA LYS A 185 -10.09 -15.74 -23.28
C LYS A 185 -10.23 -15.65 -24.80
N ARG A 186 -9.57 -14.67 -25.42
CA ARG A 186 -9.54 -14.55 -26.89
C ARG A 186 -8.75 -15.69 -27.54
N HIS A 187 -7.79 -16.27 -26.83
CA HIS A 187 -7.00 -17.45 -27.21
C HIS A 187 -6.26 -18.02 -25.99
N ALA A 188 -5.82 -19.28 -26.05
CA ALA A 188 -5.30 -20.04 -24.90
C ALA A 188 -4.14 -19.35 -24.15
N ALA A 189 -3.29 -18.60 -24.86
CA ALA A 189 -2.14 -17.88 -24.32
C ALA A 189 -2.46 -16.43 -23.85
N SER A 190 -3.68 -15.95 -24.05
CA SER A 190 -4.07 -14.60 -23.62
C SER A 190 -4.49 -14.55 -22.14
N ILE A 191 -4.18 -13.43 -21.49
CA ILE A 191 -4.75 -13.07 -20.19
C ILE A 191 -6.09 -12.39 -20.49
N ALA A 192 -7.18 -12.96 -19.98
CA ALA A 192 -8.50 -12.36 -20.07
C ALA A 192 -8.58 -11.09 -19.22
N GLU A 193 -9.20 -10.05 -19.77
CA GLU A 193 -9.48 -8.80 -19.06
C GLU A 193 -10.52 -9.02 -17.95
N TYR A 194 -10.49 -8.17 -16.93
CA TYR A 194 -11.50 -8.17 -15.89
C TYR A 194 -12.81 -7.63 -16.42
N GLU A 195 -13.91 -8.27 -16.06
CA GLU A 195 -15.26 -7.83 -16.43
C GLU A 195 -15.90 -7.19 -15.20
N GLU A 196 -16.26 -5.91 -15.31
CA GLU A 196 -17.04 -5.21 -14.30
C GLU A 196 -18.52 -5.50 -14.54
N TYR A 197 -19.23 -5.95 -13.51
CA TYR A 197 -20.68 -6.13 -13.54
C TYR A 197 -21.35 -5.16 -12.58
N GLU A 198 -22.63 -4.85 -12.81
CA GLU A 198 -23.45 -4.11 -11.86
C GLU A 198 -24.19 -5.09 -10.93
N ASP A 199 -24.29 -4.75 -9.63
CA ASP A 199 -25.09 -5.54 -8.70
C ASP A 199 -26.56 -5.24 -8.97
N ASN A 200 -27.19 -6.12 -9.75
CA ASN A 200 -28.63 -6.08 -9.94
C ASN A 200 -29.28 -6.67 -8.68
N GLN A 201 -30.34 -6.04 -8.15
CA GLN A 201 -31.05 -6.41 -6.90
C GLN A 201 -31.76 -7.79 -6.92
N ALA A 202 -31.25 -8.76 -7.67
CA ALA A 202 -31.73 -10.13 -7.70
C ALA A 202 -30.74 -11.04 -6.99
N THR A 203 -30.68 -10.98 -5.66
CA THR A 203 -30.29 -12.10 -4.79
C THR A 203 -30.93 -11.92 -3.42
#